data_AF-A0A0A0LEG8-F1
#
_entry.id   AF-A0A0A0LEG8-F1
#
_cell.length_a   1.000
_cell.length_b   1.000
_cell.length_c   1.000
_cell.angle_alpha   90.00
_cell.angle_beta   90.00
_cell.angle_gamma   90.00
#
_symmetry.space_group_name_H-M   'P 1'
#
loop_
_entity.id
_entity.type
_entity.pdbx_description
1 polymer ?
#
loop_
_entity_poly.entity_id
_entity_poly.type
_entity_poly.pdbx_seq_one_letter_code
_entity_poly.pdbx_strand_id
1 'polypeptide(L)'
;MLFGVIGVFISASIITAGSQWLFPRMGFHGLSARDYVAIGAIFSSTDTVCTLQVLHQEETPLLYSLVFGEGVVNDATSVVLFNAVQKIDISRLNSKTALHLLGDFCYLFSTSTVLGLTEQKKTVDFFLLVSGVSFSMPLTGLLTSYILKTLYFGRHSSVRELAIMVLMAYLSYMLAELLELSGILTVFFCGIIMSHYAWHNVTDSSRITTRQVQTQLLDAC
;
A
#
# COMPACT_ATOMS: atom_id res chain seq x y z
N MET A 1 -10.90 -6.69 -0.99
CA MET A 1 -10.09 -5.53 -1.44
C MET A 1 -10.93 -4.27 -1.65
N LEU A 2 -11.91 -4.27 -2.58
CA LEU A 2 -12.79 -3.09 -2.81
C LEU A 2 -13.56 -2.69 -1.54
N PHE A 3 -13.97 -3.67 -0.73
CA PHE A 3 -14.63 -3.44 0.56
C PHE A 3 -13.76 -2.69 1.57
N GLY A 4 -12.43 -2.92 1.58
CA GLY A 4 -11.50 -2.19 2.44
C GLY A 4 -11.45 -0.70 2.08
N VAL A 5 -11.28 -0.37 0.79
CA VAL A 5 -11.25 1.03 0.32
C VAL A 5 -12.57 1.75 0.63
N ILE A 6 -13.70 1.14 0.25
CA ILE A 6 -15.03 1.72 0.49
C ILE A 6 -15.29 1.84 2.00
N GLY A 7 -14.89 0.83 2.78
CA GLY A 7 -14.99 0.79 4.24
C GLY A 7 -14.26 1.94 4.91
N VAL A 8 -13.03 2.27 4.48
CA VAL A 8 -12.29 3.45 4.96
C VAL A 8 -13.07 4.73 4.71
N PHE A 9 -13.57 4.97 3.49
CA PHE A 9 -14.29 6.21 3.19
C PHE A 9 -15.58 6.34 4.00
N ILE A 10 -16.33 5.24 4.16
CA ILE A 10 -17.57 5.23 4.94
C ILE A 10 -17.25 5.46 6.43
N SER A 11 -16.34 4.69 7.00
CA SER A 11 -15.97 4.79 8.43
C SER A 11 -15.36 6.15 8.75
N ALA A 12 -14.43 6.66 7.93
CA ALA A 12 -13.85 7.99 8.08
C ALA A 12 -14.93 9.08 8.04
N SER A 13 -15.91 8.98 7.14
CA SER A 13 -17.02 9.93 7.05
C SER A 13 -17.91 9.89 8.30
N ILE A 14 -18.26 8.70 8.77
CA ILE A 14 -19.09 8.51 9.97
C ILE A 14 -18.36 9.03 11.22
N ILE A 15 -17.07 8.69 11.39
CA ILE A 15 -16.27 9.14 12.53
C ILE A 15 -16.05 10.65 12.50
N THR A 16 -15.82 11.24 11.32
CA THR A 16 -15.72 12.69 11.15
C THR A 16 -17.01 13.38 11.57
N ALA A 17 -18.17 12.92 11.06
CA ALA A 17 -19.46 13.49 11.42
C ALA A 17 -19.79 13.30 12.92
N GLY A 18 -19.48 12.11 13.45
CA GLY A 18 -19.68 11.78 14.87
C GLY A 18 -18.81 12.62 15.80
N SER A 19 -17.53 12.82 15.47
CA SER A 19 -16.61 13.66 16.24
C SER A 19 -17.00 15.14 16.19
N GLN A 20 -17.43 15.66 15.03
CA GLN A 20 -17.97 17.02 14.90
C GLN A 20 -19.21 17.25 15.75
N TRP A 21 -20.04 16.23 15.95
CA TRP A 21 -21.25 16.32 16.78
C TRP A 21 -20.96 16.13 18.28
N LEU A 22 -20.04 15.22 18.62
CA LEU A 22 -19.76 14.82 20.01
C LEU A 22 -18.79 15.79 20.71
N PHE A 23 -17.72 16.21 20.05
CA PHE A 23 -16.63 16.97 20.68
C PHE A 23 -17.07 18.36 21.19
N PRO A 24 -17.92 19.12 20.48
CA PRO A 24 -18.47 20.36 21.02
C PRO A 24 -19.30 20.17 22.29
N ARG A 25 -19.90 18.98 22.49
CA ARG A 25 -20.67 18.68 23.71
C ARG A 25 -19.81 18.26 24.89
N MET A 26 -18.61 17.74 24.62
CA MET A 26 -17.62 17.40 25.64
C MET A 26 -16.73 18.61 26.04
N GLY A 27 -17.00 19.80 25.49
CA GLY A 27 -16.26 21.02 25.81
C GLY A 27 -14.96 21.22 25.01
N PHE A 28 -14.71 20.40 23.97
CA PHE A 28 -13.58 20.61 23.07
C PHE A 28 -13.94 21.65 22.01
N HIS A 29 -13.65 22.91 22.31
CA HIS A 29 -13.79 24.03 21.37
C HIS A 29 -12.41 24.47 20.86
N GLY A 30 -12.22 24.49 19.54
CA GLY A 30 -10.95 24.93 18.91
C GLY A 30 -10.44 24.04 17.77
N LEU A 31 -11.05 22.88 17.53
CA LEU A 31 -10.67 22.00 16.42
C LEU A 31 -11.23 22.53 15.10
N SER A 32 -10.38 22.56 14.07
CA SER A 32 -10.74 22.94 12.72
C SER A 32 -11.43 21.78 11.99
N ALA A 33 -12.14 22.08 10.89
CA ALA A 33 -12.73 21.03 10.04
C ALA A 33 -11.70 20.00 9.56
N ARG A 34 -10.44 20.42 9.35
CA ARG A 34 -9.33 19.55 8.96
C ARG A 34 -8.99 18.53 10.05
N ASP A 35 -9.02 18.94 11.31
CA ASP A 35 -8.69 18.06 12.44
C ASP A 35 -9.73 16.95 12.60
N TYR A 36 -11.01 17.26 12.43
CA TYR A 36 -12.07 16.26 12.47
C TYR A 36 -11.94 15.22 11.34
N VAL A 37 -11.61 15.66 10.12
CA VAL A 37 -11.41 14.74 8.99
C VAL A 37 -10.14 13.91 9.18
N ALA A 38 -9.08 14.50 9.74
CA ALA A 38 -7.85 13.79 10.06
C ALA A 38 -8.08 12.71 11.13
N ILE A 39 -8.87 13.01 12.16
CA ILE A 39 -9.33 12.04 13.16
C ILE A 39 -10.12 10.91 12.49
N GLY A 40 -11.06 11.25 11.61
CA GLY A 40 -11.81 10.25 10.84
C GLY A 40 -10.90 9.33 10.02
N ALA A 41 -9.89 9.89 9.35
CA ALA A 41 -8.91 9.11 8.58
C ALA A 41 -8.09 8.18 9.48
N ILE A 42 -7.58 8.65 10.62
CA ILE A 42 -6.78 7.83 11.54
C ILE A 42 -7.61 6.67 12.11
N PHE A 43 -8.81 6.94 12.61
CA PHE A 43 -9.65 5.93 13.26
C PHE A 43 -10.39 5.01 12.27
N SER A 44 -10.32 5.28 10.96
CA SER A 44 -10.88 4.40 9.93
C SER A 44 -10.05 3.12 9.71
N SER A 45 -8.77 3.13 10.09
CA SER A 45 -7.92 1.93 10.04
C SER A 45 -8.39 0.91 11.07
N THR A 46 -8.62 -0.33 10.63
CA THR A 46 -8.99 -1.47 11.45
C THR A 46 -7.82 -2.44 11.49
N ASP A 47 -7.33 -2.73 12.68
CA ASP A 47 -6.29 -3.72 12.87
C ASP A 47 -6.85 -5.14 12.62
N THR A 48 -6.15 -5.90 11.77
CA THR A 48 -6.51 -7.29 11.42
C THR A 48 -5.56 -8.31 12.03
N VAL A 49 -4.53 -7.88 12.77
CA VAL A 49 -3.53 -8.80 13.34
C VAL A 49 -4.16 -9.76 14.34
N CYS A 50 -5.02 -9.26 15.24
CA CYS A 50 -5.70 -10.09 16.25
C CYS A 50 -6.61 -11.16 15.61
N THR A 51 -7.31 -10.84 14.52
CA THR A 51 -8.11 -11.83 13.79
C THR A 51 -7.23 -12.85 13.08
N LEU A 52 -6.10 -12.42 12.51
CA LEU A 52 -5.15 -13.32 11.85
C LEU A 52 -4.46 -14.30 12.81
N GLN A 53 -4.27 -13.93 14.08
CA GLN A 53 -3.73 -14.83 15.11
C GLN A 53 -4.67 -16.00 15.44
N VAL A 54 -5.98 -15.83 15.25
CA VAL A 54 -6.98 -16.87 15.50
C VAL A 54 -7.25 -17.72 14.25
N LEU A 55 -7.01 -17.16 13.05
CA LEU A 55 -7.21 -17.88 11.79
C LEU A 55 -5.98 -18.71 11.42
N HIS A 56 -6.16 -20.02 11.28
CA HIS A 56 -5.13 -20.89 10.71
C HIS A 56 -5.17 -20.88 9.18
N GLN A 57 -4.01 -20.60 8.57
CA GLN A 57 -3.83 -20.57 7.12
C GLN A 57 -4.09 -21.93 6.46
N GLU A 58 -3.92 -23.04 7.19
CA GLU A 58 -4.15 -24.40 6.68
C GLU A 58 -5.64 -24.78 6.66
N GLU A 59 -6.42 -24.29 7.64
CA GLU A 59 -7.85 -24.63 7.78
C GLU A 59 -8.73 -23.76 6.87
N THR A 60 -8.43 -22.46 6.78
CA THR A 60 -9.25 -21.49 6.01
C THR A 60 -8.39 -20.54 5.16
N PRO A 61 -7.66 -21.06 4.14
CA PRO A 61 -6.69 -20.27 3.36
C PRO A 61 -7.30 -19.07 2.64
N LEU A 62 -8.53 -19.21 2.14
CA LEU A 62 -9.24 -18.15 1.42
C LEU A 62 -9.65 -17.01 2.37
N LEU A 63 -10.11 -17.33 3.58
CA LEU A 63 -10.53 -16.33 4.56
C LEU A 63 -9.32 -15.59 5.15
N TYR A 64 -8.24 -16.32 5.47
CA TYR A 64 -6.98 -15.74 5.93
C TYR A 64 -6.44 -14.71 4.95
N SER A 65 -6.31 -15.09 3.67
CA SER A 65 -5.78 -14.20 2.62
C SER A 65 -6.68 -13.01 2.32
N LEU A 66 -8.01 -13.18 2.43
CA LEU A 66 -8.96 -12.09 2.27
C LEU A 66 -8.84 -11.07 3.40
N VAL A 67 -8.88 -11.51 4.66
CA VAL A 67 -8.79 -10.63 5.84
C VAL A 67 -7.44 -9.90 5.89
N PHE A 68 -6.34 -10.62 5.65
CA PHE A 68 -5.01 -10.01 5.55
C PHE A 68 -4.97 -8.95 4.45
N GLY A 69 -5.45 -9.30 3.26
CA GLY A 69 -5.46 -8.36 2.12
C GLY A 69 -6.29 -7.11 2.39
N GLU A 70 -7.45 -7.25 3.01
CA GLU A 70 -8.30 -6.11 3.36
C GLU A 70 -7.68 -5.23 4.44
N GLY A 71 -7.06 -5.81 5.47
CA GLY A 71 -6.33 -5.05 6.48
C GLY A 71 -5.23 -4.17 5.89
N VAL A 72 -4.38 -4.74 5.01
CA VAL A 72 -3.28 -3.96 4.42
C VAL A 72 -3.79 -2.88 3.46
N VAL A 73 -4.82 -3.15 2.65
CA VAL A 73 -5.42 -2.10 1.78
C VAL A 73 -6.07 -0.99 2.61
N ASN A 74 -6.72 -1.36 3.71
CA ASN A 74 -7.38 -0.43 4.62
C ASN A 74 -6.36 0.52 5.27
N ASP A 75 -5.23 0.00 5.77
CA ASP A 75 -4.12 0.80 6.32
C ASP A 75 -3.47 1.70 5.27
N ALA A 76 -3.25 1.21 4.05
CA ALA A 76 -2.73 2.04 2.98
C ALA A 76 -3.70 3.19 2.64
N THR A 77 -5.01 2.92 2.60
CA THR A 77 -6.03 3.92 2.25
C THR A 77 -6.18 4.98 3.34
N SER A 78 -6.15 4.60 4.62
CA SER A 78 -6.27 5.53 5.75
C SER A 78 -5.08 6.50 5.82
N VAL A 79 -3.86 6.02 5.61
CA VAL A 79 -2.64 6.84 5.55
C VAL A 79 -2.68 7.84 4.39
N VAL A 80 -3.16 7.42 3.23
CA VAL A 80 -3.30 8.29 2.05
C VAL A 80 -4.34 9.36 2.30
N LEU A 81 -5.48 8.98 2.85
CA LEU A 81 -6.55 9.92 3.20
C LEU A 81 -6.06 10.94 4.22
N PHE A 82 -5.33 10.51 5.25
CA PHE A 82 -4.72 11.38 6.25
C PHE A 82 -3.72 12.36 5.60
N ASN A 83 -2.81 11.88 4.76
CA ASN A 83 -1.85 12.72 4.06
C ASN A 83 -2.52 13.71 3.09
N ALA A 84 -3.60 13.29 2.42
CA ALA A 84 -4.38 14.18 1.58
C ALA A 84 -5.00 15.30 2.40
N VAL A 85 -5.56 15.00 3.58
CA VAL A 85 -6.13 15.98 4.51
C VAL A 85 -5.08 16.95 5.04
N GLN A 86 -3.87 16.47 5.37
CA GLN A 86 -2.76 17.32 5.82
C GLN A 86 -2.21 18.25 4.72
N LYS A 87 -2.36 17.89 3.45
CA LYS A 87 -1.97 18.75 2.31
C LYS A 87 -3.04 19.78 1.93
N ILE A 88 -4.25 19.72 2.50
CA ILE A 88 -5.30 20.74 2.28
C ILE A 88 -4.98 21.97 3.14
N ASP A 89 -4.41 22.98 2.49
CA ASP A 89 -4.16 24.29 3.09
C ASP A 89 -5.30 25.26 2.73
N ILE A 90 -5.96 25.86 3.72
CA ILE A 90 -7.18 26.66 3.53
C ILE A 90 -6.90 28.00 2.81
N SER A 91 -5.63 28.43 2.75
CA SER A 91 -5.21 29.71 2.19
C SER A 91 -4.94 29.72 0.67
N ARG A 92 -4.78 28.54 0.05
CA ARG A 92 -4.68 28.37 -1.40
C ARG A 92 -5.41 27.10 -1.78
N LEU A 93 -6.42 27.19 -2.65
CA LEU A 93 -7.16 26.05 -3.18
C LEU A 93 -6.24 25.08 -3.95
N ASN A 94 -5.50 24.25 -3.21
CA ASN A 94 -4.61 23.22 -3.73
C ASN A 94 -5.31 21.85 -3.73
N SER A 95 -6.65 21.85 -3.87
CA SER A 95 -7.49 20.66 -4.02
C SER A 95 -7.01 19.75 -5.16
N LYS A 96 -6.27 20.32 -6.13
CA LYS A 96 -5.62 19.56 -7.20
C LYS A 96 -4.60 18.56 -6.67
N THR A 97 -3.80 18.87 -5.65
CA THR A 97 -2.81 17.94 -5.09
C THR A 97 -3.48 16.79 -4.33
N ALA A 98 -4.54 17.07 -3.57
CA ALA A 98 -5.29 16.03 -2.87
C ALA A 98 -6.04 15.10 -3.85
N LEU A 99 -6.66 15.68 -4.88
CA LEU A 99 -7.33 14.91 -5.94
C LEU A 99 -6.32 14.10 -6.77
N HIS A 100 -5.12 14.64 -7.00
CA HIS A 100 -4.04 13.92 -7.68
C HIS A 100 -3.59 12.71 -6.84
N LEU A 101 -3.34 12.86 -5.54
CA LEU A 101 -2.98 11.74 -4.66
C LEU A 101 -4.06 10.66 -4.59
N LEU A 102 -5.32 11.07 -4.50
CA LEU A 102 -6.46 10.14 -4.51
C LEU A 102 -6.60 9.46 -5.89
N GLY A 103 -6.40 10.21 -6.97
CA GLY A 103 -6.42 9.74 -8.34
C GLY A 103 -5.31 8.72 -8.62
N ASP A 104 -4.08 9.01 -8.17
CA ASP A 104 -2.92 8.12 -8.28
C ASP A 104 -3.19 6.81 -7.53
N PHE A 105 -3.76 6.89 -6.32
CA PHE A 105 -4.17 5.70 -5.56
C PHE A 105 -5.21 4.86 -6.33
N CYS A 106 -6.29 5.47 -6.80
CA CYS A 106 -7.33 4.78 -7.56
C CYS A 106 -6.80 4.20 -8.88
N TYR A 107 -5.91 4.91 -9.56
CA TYR A 107 -5.27 4.46 -10.80
C TYR A 107 -4.35 3.27 -10.55
N LEU A 108 -3.47 3.34 -9.55
CA LEU A 108 -2.58 2.24 -9.16
C LEU A 108 -3.38 1.02 -8.67
N PHE A 109 -4.47 1.24 -7.93
CA PHE A 109 -5.36 0.18 -7.48
C PHE A 109 -6.10 -0.51 -8.64
N SER A 110 -6.61 0.26 -9.60
CA SER A 110 -7.31 -0.29 -10.76
C SER A 110 -6.35 -1.04 -11.68
N THR A 111 -5.17 -0.47 -11.95
CA THR A 111 -4.15 -1.10 -12.80
C THR A 111 -3.59 -2.37 -12.19
N SER A 112 -3.31 -2.38 -10.87
CA SER A 112 -2.87 -3.60 -10.17
C SER A 112 -3.93 -4.71 -10.19
N THR A 113 -5.21 -4.36 -10.06
CA THR A 113 -6.33 -5.32 -10.17
C THR A 113 -6.42 -5.92 -11.59
N VAL A 114 -6.29 -5.08 -12.63
CA VAL A 114 -6.30 -5.54 -14.04
C VAL A 114 -5.09 -6.41 -14.38
N LEU A 115 -3.91 -6.08 -13.87
CA LEU A 115 -2.70 -6.89 -14.00
C LEU A 115 -2.82 -8.25 -13.29
N GLY A 116 -3.58 -8.33 -12.18
CA GLY A 116 -3.89 -9.58 -11.52
C GLY A 116 -4.84 -10.49 -12.32
N LEU A 117 -5.69 -9.91 -13.17
CA LEU A 117 -6.67 -10.66 -13.98
C LEU A 117 -6.14 -11.09 -15.36
N THR A 118 -5.08 -10.45 -15.85
CA THR A 118 -4.46 -10.77 -17.14
C THR A 118 -3.20 -11.61 -16.92
N GLU A 119 -3.15 -12.80 -17.50
CA GLU A 119 -2.07 -13.75 -17.25
C GLU A 119 -0.65 -13.21 -17.56
N GLN A 120 0.22 -13.44 -16.59
CA GLN A 120 1.69 -13.50 -16.54
C GLN A 120 2.47 -13.55 -17.89
N LYS A 121 2.65 -12.43 -18.60
CA LYS A 121 3.69 -12.38 -19.65
C LYS A 121 4.63 -11.18 -19.71
N LYS A 122 4.53 -10.14 -18.86
CA LYS A 122 5.55 -9.06 -18.86
C LYS A 122 5.74 -8.39 -17.50
N THR A 123 6.59 -8.97 -16.65
CA THR A 123 7.07 -8.37 -15.39
C THR A 123 7.85 -7.06 -15.58
N VAL A 124 8.36 -6.80 -16.79
CA VAL A 124 9.08 -5.57 -17.15
C VAL A 124 8.16 -4.41 -17.55
N ASP A 125 6.90 -4.67 -17.92
CA ASP A 125 5.97 -3.60 -18.35
C ASP A 125 5.31 -2.89 -17.16
N PHE A 126 5.28 -3.49 -15.95
CA PHE A 126 4.73 -2.82 -14.77
C PHE A 126 5.59 -1.61 -14.33
N PHE A 127 6.92 -1.74 -14.36
CA PHE A 127 7.82 -0.62 -14.06
C PHE A 127 7.74 0.50 -15.10
N LEU A 128 7.33 0.14 -16.34
CA LEU A 128 7.06 1.06 -17.46
C LEU A 128 5.66 1.71 -17.34
N LEU A 129 4.73 1.06 -16.63
CA LEU A 129 3.39 1.58 -16.35
C LEU A 129 3.38 2.51 -15.12
N VAL A 130 4.19 2.23 -14.09
CA VAL A 130 4.41 3.16 -12.96
C VAL A 130 5.06 4.47 -13.42
N SER A 131 5.88 4.45 -14.48
CA SER A 131 6.34 5.69 -15.14
C SER A 131 5.22 6.47 -15.87
N GLY A 132 4.01 5.93 -15.94
CA GLY A 132 2.83 6.59 -16.51
C GLY A 132 2.08 7.53 -15.55
N VAL A 133 2.42 7.53 -14.25
CA VAL A 133 1.76 8.40 -13.24
C VAL A 133 2.22 9.86 -13.37
N SER A 134 3.24 10.14 -14.18
CA SER A 134 3.59 11.50 -14.60
C SER A 134 4.31 11.48 -15.95
N PHE A 135 3.94 12.38 -16.85
CA PHE A 135 4.53 12.55 -18.19
C PHE A 135 6.04 12.90 -18.17
N SER A 136 6.67 12.95 -16.98
CA SER A 136 8.03 13.45 -16.78
C SER A 136 9.11 12.40 -16.58
N MET A 137 8.86 11.10 -16.32
CA MET A 137 9.98 10.17 -16.05
C MET A 137 9.84 8.71 -16.52
N PRO A 138 10.19 8.43 -17.79
CA PRO A 138 10.55 7.08 -18.24
C PRO A 138 11.97 6.63 -17.79
N LEU A 139 12.86 7.56 -17.43
CA LEU A 139 14.31 7.28 -17.36
C LEU A 139 14.77 6.64 -16.04
N THR A 140 14.22 7.06 -14.90
CA THR A 140 14.50 6.47 -13.56
C THR A 140 13.89 5.08 -13.41
N GLY A 141 12.73 4.88 -14.04
CA GLY A 141 12.03 3.60 -14.17
C GLY A 141 12.92 2.53 -14.84
N LEU A 142 13.38 2.85 -16.04
CA LEU A 142 14.19 1.97 -16.86
C LEU A 142 15.55 1.63 -16.22
N LEU A 143 16.19 2.61 -15.56
CA LEU A 143 17.47 2.42 -14.87
C LEU A 143 17.33 1.44 -13.70
N THR A 144 16.26 1.55 -12.91
CA THR A 144 16.00 0.66 -11.78
C THR A 144 15.68 -0.76 -12.25
N SER A 145 14.87 -0.91 -13.31
CA SER A 145 14.58 -2.20 -13.96
C SER A 145 15.84 -2.88 -14.53
N TYR A 146 16.78 -2.09 -15.05
CA TYR A 146 18.06 -2.59 -15.57
C TYR A 146 19.03 -3.00 -14.46
N ILE A 147 19.14 -2.21 -13.39
CA ILE A 147 19.94 -2.53 -12.18
C ILE A 147 19.41 -3.81 -11.52
N LEU A 148 18.08 -3.94 -11.44
CA LEU A 148 17.36 -5.15 -11.02
C LEU A 148 17.73 -6.38 -11.82
N LYS A 149 17.65 -6.29 -13.15
CA LYS A 149 17.95 -7.39 -14.06
C LYS A 149 19.42 -7.83 -13.94
N THR A 150 20.30 -6.88 -13.65
CA THR A 150 21.73 -7.11 -13.43
C THR A 150 22.00 -7.77 -12.07
N LEU A 151 21.27 -7.38 -11.01
CA LEU A 151 21.34 -8.01 -9.68
C LEU A 151 20.71 -9.41 -9.63
N TYR A 152 19.76 -9.71 -10.53
CA TYR A 152 19.09 -11.02 -10.63
C TYR A 152 20.00 -12.13 -11.18
N PHE A 153 21.20 -11.80 -11.68
CA PHE A 153 22.11 -12.74 -12.34
C PHE A 153 22.81 -13.72 -11.37
N GLY A 154 22.61 -13.59 -10.06
CA GLY A 154 23.10 -14.53 -9.06
C GLY A 154 21.97 -15.23 -8.33
N ARG A 155 21.51 -16.40 -8.79
CA ARG A 155 20.61 -17.27 -8.02
C ARG A 155 21.41 -18.43 -7.43
N HIS A 156 21.58 -18.47 -6.11
CA HIS A 156 22.15 -19.65 -5.45
C HIS A 156 21.83 -19.76 -3.94
N SER A 157 21.21 -18.76 -3.30
CA SER A 157 20.73 -18.87 -1.91
C SER A 157 19.38 -18.20 -1.68
N SER A 158 18.52 -18.81 -0.86
CA SER A 158 17.18 -18.31 -0.50
C SER A 158 17.24 -16.96 0.22
N VAL A 159 18.25 -16.76 1.08
CA VAL A 159 18.47 -15.49 1.80
C VAL A 159 18.75 -14.34 0.83
N ARG A 160 19.51 -14.58 -0.25
CA ARG A 160 19.80 -13.54 -1.23
C ARG A 160 18.58 -13.18 -2.07
N GLU A 161 17.73 -14.15 -2.39
CA GLU A 161 16.44 -13.88 -3.07
C GLU A 161 15.56 -12.97 -2.19
N LEU A 162 15.46 -13.25 -0.88
CA LEU A 162 14.68 -12.44 0.06
C LEU A 162 15.27 -11.04 0.28
N ALA A 163 16.60 -10.94 0.42
CA ALA A 163 17.29 -9.66 0.55
C ALA A 163 17.10 -8.76 -0.69
N ILE A 164 17.12 -9.33 -1.90
CA ILE A 164 16.86 -8.60 -3.14
C ILE A 164 15.40 -8.12 -3.19
N MET A 165 14.43 -8.95 -2.75
CA MET A 165 13.02 -8.53 -2.69
C MET A 165 12.80 -7.32 -1.75
N VAL A 166 13.40 -7.35 -0.56
CA VAL A 166 13.30 -6.24 0.42
C VAL A 166 14.04 -5.00 -0.06
N LEU A 167 15.26 -5.15 -0.57
CA LEU A 167 16.04 -4.04 -1.14
C LEU A 167 15.27 -3.34 -2.27
N MET A 168 14.54 -4.11 -3.06
CA MET A 168 13.74 -3.59 -4.16
C MET A 168 12.52 -2.79 -3.72
N ALA A 169 11.80 -3.28 -2.72
CA ALA A 169 10.74 -2.51 -2.09
C ALA A 169 11.31 -1.18 -1.57
N TYR A 170 12.46 -1.21 -0.88
CA TYR A 170 13.10 -0.01 -0.35
C TYR A 170 13.59 0.98 -1.43
N LEU A 171 14.19 0.50 -2.52
CA LEU A 171 14.62 1.37 -3.62
C LEU A 171 13.41 2.05 -4.29
N SER A 172 12.27 1.36 -4.40
CA SER A 172 11.04 1.94 -4.93
C SER A 172 10.50 3.07 -4.04
N TYR A 173 10.65 2.95 -2.71
CA TYR A 173 10.32 4.00 -1.74
C TYR A 173 11.17 5.25 -1.98
N MET A 174 12.50 5.09 -1.99
CA MET A 174 13.45 6.20 -2.08
C MET A 174 13.29 6.96 -3.41
N LEU A 175 13.02 6.25 -4.50
CA LEU A 175 12.74 6.87 -5.80
C LEU A 175 11.43 7.65 -5.81
N ALA A 176 10.38 7.14 -5.17
CA ALA A 176 9.10 7.83 -5.09
C ALA A 176 9.18 9.11 -4.26
N GLU A 177 9.88 9.08 -3.12
CA GLU A 177 10.16 10.27 -2.31
C GLU A 177 10.98 11.31 -3.08
N LEU A 178 11.97 10.89 -3.88
CA LEU A 178 12.75 11.80 -4.72
C LEU A 178 11.92 12.50 -5.80
N LEU A 179 10.80 11.89 -6.22
CA LEU A 179 9.89 12.41 -7.23
C LEU A 179 8.69 13.17 -6.62
N GLU A 180 8.72 13.45 -5.31
CA GLU A 180 7.62 14.08 -4.55
C GLU A 180 6.27 13.31 -4.63
N LEU A 181 6.33 12.02 -4.97
CA LEU A 181 5.20 11.10 -4.99
C LEU A 181 5.03 10.43 -3.61
N SER A 182 3.93 9.71 -3.42
CA SER A 182 3.69 8.98 -2.16
C SER A 182 4.55 7.71 -2.09
N GLY A 183 5.66 7.75 -1.35
CA GLY A 183 6.56 6.61 -1.20
C GLY A 183 5.89 5.37 -0.62
N ILE A 184 5.01 5.55 0.37
CA ILE A 184 4.26 4.47 1.01
C ILE A 184 3.36 3.74 0.01
N LEU A 185 2.70 4.48 -0.88
CA LEU A 185 1.87 3.89 -1.94
C LEU A 185 2.70 3.10 -2.95
N THR A 186 3.82 3.66 -3.39
CA THR A 186 4.70 3.00 -4.36
C THR A 186 5.23 1.68 -3.82
N VAL A 187 5.67 1.64 -2.56
CA VAL A 187 6.14 0.40 -1.90
C VAL A 187 5.02 -0.62 -1.79
N PHE A 188 3.82 -0.19 -1.40
CA PHE A 188 2.67 -1.07 -1.24
C PHE A 188 2.30 -1.77 -2.57
N PHE A 189 2.14 -1.00 -3.64
CA PHE A 189 1.83 -1.57 -4.97
C PHE A 189 3.00 -2.38 -5.54
N CYS A 190 4.25 -1.95 -5.31
CA CYS A 190 5.43 -2.74 -5.65
C CYS A 190 5.40 -4.11 -4.94
N GLY A 191 5.02 -4.14 -3.66
CA GLY A 191 4.88 -5.35 -2.86
C GLY A 191 3.78 -6.30 -3.36
N ILE A 192 2.58 -5.78 -3.67
CA ILE A 192 1.48 -6.60 -4.24
C ILE A 192 1.94 -7.30 -5.52
N ILE A 193 2.60 -6.56 -6.39
CA ILE A 193 3.01 -7.05 -7.70
C ILE A 193 4.18 -8.01 -7.58
N MET A 194 5.15 -7.68 -6.73
CA MET A 194 6.21 -8.60 -6.38
C MET A 194 5.65 -9.89 -5.80
N SER A 195 4.62 -9.85 -4.95
CA SER A 195 3.98 -11.06 -4.42
C SER A 195 3.40 -11.93 -5.54
N HIS A 196 2.79 -11.34 -6.57
CA HIS A 196 2.20 -12.11 -7.68
C HIS A 196 3.25 -12.70 -8.63
N TYR A 197 4.37 -12.01 -8.86
CA TYR A 197 5.45 -12.47 -9.75
C TYR A 197 6.49 -13.35 -9.05
N ALA A 198 6.91 -12.97 -7.84
CA ALA A 198 7.87 -13.70 -7.04
C ALA A 198 7.30 -15.06 -6.60
N TRP A 199 5.99 -15.15 -6.31
CA TRP A 199 5.33 -16.43 -6.04
C TRP A 199 5.32 -17.37 -7.25
N HIS A 200 5.78 -17.00 -8.45
CA HIS A 200 5.99 -17.97 -9.52
C HIS A 200 7.48 -18.18 -9.83
N ASN A 201 8.31 -17.16 -9.58
CA ASN A 201 9.72 -17.17 -9.92
C ASN A 201 10.67 -17.57 -8.78
N VAL A 202 10.20 -17.65 -7.53
CA VAL A 202 11.02 -17.94 -6.33
C VAL A 202 11.10 -19.44 -6.05
N THR A 203 12.25 -19.88 -5.54
CA THR A 203 12.53 -21.28 -5.17
C THR A 203 11.65 -21.74 -4.00
N ASP A 204 11.31 -23.03 -3.93
CA ASP A 204 10.44 -23.56 -2.87
C ASP A 204 11.00 -23.34 -1.46
N SER A 205 12.32 -23.47 -1.28
CA SER A 205 12.99 -23.17 -0.02
C SER A 205 12.79 -21.71 0.42
N SER A 206 12.82 -20.76 -0.53
CA SER A 206 12.62 -19.35 -0.24
C SER A 206 11.16 -19.00 0.08
N ARG A 207 10.18 -19.75 -0.46
CA ARG A 207 8.75 -19.62 -0.07
C ARG A 207 8.53 -20.01 1.39
N ILE A 208 9.16 -21.11 1.82
CA ILE A 208 9.06 -21.57 3.22
C ILE A 208 9.67 -20.54 4.15
N THR A 209 10.89 -20.05 3.84
CA THR A 209 11.54 -19.01 4.64
C THR A 209 10.71 -17.72 4.68
N THR A 210 10.12 -17.29 3.55
CA THR A 210 9.28 -16.08 3.51
C THR A 210 8.04 -16.22 4.39
N ARG A 211 7.37 -17.39 4.37
CA ARG A 211 6.23 -17.67 5.25
C ARG A 211 6.64 -17.67 6.72
N GLN A 212 7.76 -18.30 7.06
CA GLN A 212 8.27 -18.33 8.44
C GLN A 212 8.58 -16.93 8.96
N VAL A 213 9.23 -16.08 8.16
CA VAL A 213 9.50 -14.69 8.51
C VAL A 213 8.18 -13.93 8.74
N GLN A 214 7.18 -14.14 7.89
CA GLN A 214 5.87 -13.51 8.03
C GLN A 214 5.17 -13.93 9.34
N THR A 215 5.18 -15.21 9.70
CA THR A 215 4.61 -15.69 10.96
C THR A 215 5.36 -15.11 12.17
N GLN A 216 6.68 -15.10 12.15
CA GLN A 216 7.49 -14.52 13.23
C GLN A 216 7.24 -13.02 13.43
N LEU A 217 6.97 -12.28 12.34
CA LEU A 217 6.62 -10.86 12.42
C LEU A 217 5.22 -10.66 13.02
N LEU A 218 4.26 -11.53 12.70
CA LEU A 218 2.91 -11.46 13.27
C LEU A 218 2.89 -11.84 14.77
N ASP A 219 3.76 -12.75 15.20
CA ASP A 219 3.89 -13.13 16.61
C ASP A 219 4.62 -12.06 17.47
N ALA A 220 5.33 -11.13 16.83
CA ALA A 220 6.07 -10.07 17.50
C ALA A 220 5.23 -8.82 17.83
N CYS A 221 4.04 -8.69 17.23
CA CYS A 221 3.09 -7.60 17.44
C CYS A 221 2.02 -8.00 18.46
#